data_AF-A0A2W1DXV3-F1
#
_entry.id   AF-A0A2W1DXV3-F1
#
_cell.length_a   1.000
_cell.length_b   1.000
_cell.length_c   1.000
_cell.angle_alpha   90.00
_cell.angle_beta   90.00
_cell.angle_gamma   90.00
#
_symmetry.space_group_name_H-M   'P 1'
#
loop_
_entity.id
_entity.type
_entity.pdbx_description
1 polymer ?
#
loop_
_entity_poly.entity_id
_entity_poly.type
_entity_poly.pdbx_seq_one_letter_code
_entity_poly.pdbx_strand_id
1 'polypeptide(L)'
;MLNHDCRPNAAYFFDEKTMTHFVHATRTIYPGEEITITYINNESLRDNRVKGLHKNWGFKCACSACTAHSALVAESDARVTQIATLMEVLNDYTEKSNASPEVGELIISLYKQERLDANLGVAYQYAAEVYSSFGMRWEAIKYAKLSVEMSMLDKGWHDTDVVSMQKMAAAPELSWSWKKRVGQKGCGCGRGH
;
A
#
# COMPACT_ATOMS: atom_id res chain seq x y z
N MET A 1 5.25 -4.29 25.77
CA MET A 1 5.99 -3.50 24.76
C MET A 1 6.19 -4.38 23.54
N LEU A 2 5.96 -3.86 22.35
CA LEU A 2 6.11 -4.58 21.08
C LEU A 2 7.44 -4.19 20.44
N ASN A 3 8.25 -5.16 20.04
CA ASN A 3 9.54 -4.90 19.41
C ASN A 3 9.40 -4.56 17.91
N HIS A 4 10.50 -4.08 17.35
CA HIS A 4 10.59 -3.74 15.94
C HIS A 4 10.91 -4.94 15.05
N ASP A 5 10.19 -5.07 13.94
CA ASP A 5 10.66 -5.76 12.74
C ASP A 5 10.45 -4.86 11.51
N CYS A 6 11.37 -4.90 10.54
CA CYS A 6 11.19 -4.18 9.27
C CYS A 6 10.04 -4.76 8.45
N ARG A 7 9.72 -6.05 8.63
CA ARG A 7 8.60 -6.78 8.00
C ARG A 7 7.71 -7.34 9.11
N PRO A 8 6.98 -6.45 9.82
CA PRO A 8 6.25 -6.80 11.04
C PRO A 8 5.05 -7.70 10.76
N ASN A 9 4.56 -8.37 11.80
CA ASN A 9 3.35 -9.21 11.73
C ASN A 9 2.11 -8.58 12.35
N ALA A 10 2.26 -7.39 12.93
CA ALA A 10 1.18 -6.55 13.39
C ALA A 10 1.34 -5.11 12.91
N ALA A 11 0.22 -4.43 12.76
CA ALA A 11 0.14 -2.99 12.62
C ALA A 11 -0.56 -2.40 13.85
N TYR A 12 -0.45 -1.08 14.00
CA TYR A 12 -1.11 -0.36 15.06
C TYR A 12 -1.60 0.99 14.59
N PHE A 13 -2.65 1.49 15.23
CA PHE A 13 -3.03 2.89 15.18
C PHE A 13 -3.43 3.37 16.58
N PHE A 14 -3.45 4.69 16.74
CA PHE A 14 -3.88 5.33 17.98
C PHE A 14 -5.20 6.07 17.74
N ASP A 15 -6.26 5.68 18.47
CA ASP A 15 -7.50 6.43 18.48
C ASP A 15 -7.40 7.56 19.51
N GLU A 16 -7.26 8.79 19.01
CA GLU A 16 -7.14 9.98 19.84
C GLU A 16 -8.40 10.28 20.66
N LYS A 17 -9.59 9.87 20.19
CA LYS A 17 -10.86 10.15 20.89
C LYS A 17 -10.98 9.29 22.14
N THR A 18 -10.56 8.03 22.06
CA THR A 18 -10.62 7.09 23.17
C THR A 18 -9.27 6.94 23.89
N MET A 19 -8.24 7.64 23.41
CA MET A 19 -6.84 7.51 23.87
C MET A 19 -6.36 6.05 23.88
N THR A 20 -6.74 5.27 22.88
CA THR A 20 -6.50 3.82 22.84
C THR A 20 -5.51 3.45 21.74
N HIS A 21 -4.50 2.66 22.09
CA HIS A 21 -3.57 2.07 21.14
C HIS A 21 -4.08 0.69 20.72
N PHE A 22 -4.50 0.57 19.46
CA PHE A 22 -4.96 -0.69 18.89
C PHE A 22 -3.83 -1.40 18.16
N VAL A 23 -3.72 -2.70 18.34
CA VAL A 23 -2.71 -3.53 17.68
C VAL A 23 -3.42 -4.71 17.04
N HIS A 24 -3.20 -4.90 15.75
CA HIS A 24 -3.88 -5.91 14.96
C HIS A 24 -2.85 -6.75 14.20
N ALA A 25 -3.07 -8.06 14.19
CA ALA A 25 -2.29 -8.94 13.32
C ALA A 25 -2.61 -8.62 11.85
N THR A 26 -1.57 -8.48 11.03
CA THR A 26 -1.68 -8.19 9.58
C THR A 26 -1.38 -9.42 8.72
N ARG A 27 -0.95 -10.50 9.38
CA ARG A 27 -0.78 -11.84 8.83
C ARG A 27 -1.03 -12.88 9.92
N THR A 28 -1.11 -14.14 9.54
CA THR A 28 -1.13 -15.25 10.51
C THR A 28 0.10 -15.20 11.41
N ILE A 29 -0.11 -15.32 12.72
CA ILE A 29 0.92 -15.39 13.75
C ILE A 29 0.84 -16.79 14.39
N TYR A 30 1.93 -17.57 14.29
CA TYR A 30 1.97 -18.93 14.83
C TYR A 30 2.40 -18.94 16.31
N PRO A 31 2.04 -19.99 17.09
CA PRO A 31 2.49 -20.11 18.48
C PRO A 31 4.01 -20.01 18.60
N GLY A 32 4.48 -19.11 19.47
CA GLY A 32 5.90 -18.84 19.68
C GLY A 32 6.51 -17.76 18.78
N GLU A 33 5.78 -17.27 17.77
CA GLU A 33 6.20 -16.06 17.04
C GLU A 33 6.05 -14.83 17.92
N GLU A 34 7.07 -13.98 17.95
CA GLU A 34 6.99 -12.67 18.59
C GLU A 34 6.06 -11.75 17.80
N ILE A 35 5.22 -10.97 18.49
CA ILE A 35 4.41 -9.92 17.88
C ILE A 35 5.26 -8.66 17.72
N THR A 36 5.44 -8.21 16.49
CA THR A 36 6.30 -7.08 16.15
C THR A 36 5.55 -6.03 15.33
N ILE A 37 5.97 -4.78 15.47
CA ILE A 37 5.48 -3.62 14.70
C ILE A 37 6.66 -2.94 14.00
N THR A 38 6.40 -2.01 13.08
CA THR A 38 7.45 -1.16 12.52
C THR A 38 7.51 0.18 13.27
N TYR A 39 8.71 0.69 13.55
CA TYR A 39 8.92 2.00 14.19
C TYR A 39 9.30 3.09 13.19
N ILE A 40 9.40 2.71 11.92
CA ILE A 40 9.94 3.51 10.83
C ILE A 40 9.10 3.26 9.58
N ASN A 41 9.31 4.07 8.56
CA ASN A 41 8.89 3.72 7.21
C ASN A 41 9.66 2.47 6.75
N ASN A 42 8.97 1.34 6.64
CA ASN A 42 9.52 0.08 6.18
C ASN A 42 9.60 -0.02 4.63
N GLU A 43 8.99 0.91 3.90
CA GLU A 43 9.10 1.06 2.44
C GLU A 43 10.37 1.85 2.02
N SER A 44 11.41 1.82 2.86
CA SER A 44 12.70 2.47 2.63
C SER A 44 13.81 1.44 2.42
N LEU A 45 14.89 1.81 1.72
CA LEU A 45 16.08 0.95 1.53
C LEU A 45 16.68 0.51 2.86
N ARG A 46 17.31 -0.67 2.90
CA ARG A 46 17.87 -1.25 4.14
C ARG A 46 18.75 -0.28 4.90
N ASP A 47 19.67 0.38 4.21
CA ASP A 47 20.62 1.29 4.85
C ASP A 47 19.91 2.49 5.51
N ASN A 48 18.85 2.99 4.90
CA ASN A 48 18.03 4.05 5.49
C ASN A 48 17.27 3.55 6.71
N ARG A 49 16.70 2.34 6.66
CA ARG A 49 16.03 1.70 7.80
C ARG A 49 16.98 1.54 9.00
N VAL A 50 18.15 0.95 8.77
CA VAL A 50 19.16 0.71 9.82
C VAL A 50 19.70 2.01 10.42
N LYS A 51 20.03 2.99 9.57
CA LYS A 51 20.48 4.32 10.03
C LYS A 51 19.39 5.04 10.85
N GLY A 52 18.14 4.98 10.38
CA GLY A 52 17.00 5.58 11.08
C GLY A 52 16.75 4.97 12.45
N LEU A 53 16.78 3.64 12.54
CA LEU A 53 16.62 2.93 13.82
C LEU A 53 17.76 3.22 14.79
N HIS A 54 19.01 3.22 14.33
CA HIS A 54 20.14 3.56 15.18
C HIS A 54 20.03 5.01 15.69
N LYS A 55 19.70 5.95 14.80
CA LYS A 55 19.59 7.37 15.15
C LYS A 55 18.44 7.65 16.13
N ASN A 56 17.27 7.06 15.90
CA ASN A 56 16.05 7.42 16.63
C ASN A 56 15.78 6.51 17.85
N TRP A 57 16.32 5.29 17.85
CA TRP A 57 16.03 4.27 18.86
C TRP A 57 17.28 3.62 19.47
N GLY A 58 18.48 3.95 18.98
CA GLY A 58 19.74 3.51 19.60
C GLY A 58 20.11 2.04 19.38
N PHE A 59 19.49 1.34 18.43
CA PHE A 59 19.80 -0.07 18.13
C PHE A 59 19.98 -0.34 16.63
N LYS A 60 20.67 -1.44 16.32
CA LYS A 60 20.79 -1.98 14.96
C LYS A 60 19.81 -3.15 14.80
N CYS A 61 18.91 -3.05 13.81
CA CYS A 61 17.93 -4.11 13.55
C CYS A 61 18.61 -5.41 13.14
N ALA A 62 18.17 -6.52 13.74
CA ALA A 62 18.63 -7.88 13.45
C ALA A 62 17.57 -8.76 12.77
N CYS A 63 16.46 -8.17 12.30
CA CYS A 63 15.40 -8.92 11.61
C CYS A 63 15.92 -9.63 10.36
N SER A 64 15.18 -10.64 9.90
CA SER A 64 15.53 -11.46 8.73
C SER A 64 15.83 -10.63 7.47
N ALA A 65 15.15 -9.50 7.27
CA ALA A 65 15.39 -8.61 6.13
C ALA A 65 16.70 -7.80 6.24
N CYS A 66 17.16 -7.48 7.45
CA CYS A 66 18.37 -6.71 7.68
C CYS A 66 19.63 -7.58 7.77
N THR A 67 19.48 -8.84 8.18
CA THR A 67 20.57 -9.83 8.34
C THR A 67 20.70 -10.80 7.17
N ALA A 68 19.82 -10.70 6.16
CA ALA A 68 19.89 -11.49 4.93
C ALA A 68 21.23 -11.30 4.19
N HIS A 69 21.55 -12.28 3.33
CA HIS A 69 22.69 -12.20 2.42
C HIS A 69 22.63 -10.95 1.54
N SER A 70 23.78 -10.36 1.20
CA SER A 70 23.87 -9.10 0.43
C SER A 70 23.10 -9.14 -0.89
N ALA A 71 23.12 -10.27 -1.59
CA ALA A 71 22.33 -10.48 -2.80
C ALA A 71 20.81 -10.36 -2.56
N LEU A 72 20.28 -10.94 -1.48
CA LEU A 72 18.86 -10.83 -1.13
C LEU A 72 18.49 -9.41 -0.71
N VAL A 73 19.40 -8.72 -0.02
CA VAL A 73 19.24 -7.30 0.33
C VAL A 73 19.17 -6.45 -0.94
N ALA A 74 20.06 -6.65 -1.90
CA ALA A 74 20.06 -5.91 -3.16
C ALA A 74 18.76 -6.11 -3.94
N GLU A 75 18.25 -7.34 -4.01
CA GLU A 75 16.95 -7.65 -4.63
C GLU A 75 15.78 -6.98 -3.89
N SER A 76 15.80 -6.95 -2.56
CA SER A 76 14.79 -6.25 -1.74
C SER A 76 14.82 -4.74 -1.99
N ASP A 77 16.00 -4.14 -1.98
CA ASP A 77 16.19 -2.71 -2.23
C ASP A 77 15.78 -2.32 -3.66
N ALA A 78 16.01 -3.20 -4.64
CA ALA A 78 15.52 -3.03 -6.01
C ALA A 78 13.98 -3.04 -6.07
N ARG A 79 13.32 -4.00 -5.40
CA ARG A 79 11.85 -4.05 -5.32
C ARG A 79 11.27 -2.83 -4.61
N VAL A 80 11.87 -2.37 -3.51
CA VAL A 80 11.44 -1.16 -2.80
C VAL A 80 11.60 0.10 -3.68
N THR A 81 12.69 0.19 -4.44
CA THR A 81 12.88 1.28 -5.41
C THR A 81 11.80 1.23 -6.51
N GLN A 82 11.51 0.03 -7.02
CA GLN A 82 10.47 -0.16 -8.03
C GLN A 82 9.09 0.22 -7.49
N ILE A 83 8.74 -0.14 -6.24
CA ILE A 83 7.49 0.28 -5.60
C ILE A 83 7.34 1.80 -5.64
N ALA A 84 8.38 2.55 -5.23
CA ALA A 84 8.35 4.01 -5.25
C ALA A 84 8.10 4.57 -6.66
N THR A 85 8.81 4.04 -7.68
CA THR A 85 8.59 4.44 -9.08
C THR A 85 7.18 4.13 -9.58
N LEU A 86 6.63 2.96 -9.24
CA LEU A 86 5.27 2.60 -9.67
C LEU A 86 4.20 3.45 -8.99
N MET A 87 4.40 3.84 -7.72
CA MET A 87 3.51 4.80 -7.06
C MET A 87 3.49 6.15 -7.79
N GLU A 88 4.64 6.65 -8.22
CA GLU A 88 4.71 7.88 -9.02
C GLU A 88 3.94 7.73 -10.34
N VAL A 89 4.10 6.60 -11.04
CA VAL A 89 3.35 6.30 -12.27
C VAL A 89 1.84 6.28 -12.00
N LEU A 90 1.40 5.59 -10.95
CA LEU A 90 -0.02 5.45 -10.60
C LEU A 90 -0.65 6.78 -10.15
N ASN A 91 0.14 7.66 -9.52
CA ASN A 91 -0.27 9.00 -9.11
C ASN A 91 -0.23 10.04 -10.23
N ASP A 92 0.45 9.78 -11.34
CA ASP A 92 0.44 10.65 -12.51
C ASP A 92 -0.86 10.44 -13.30
N TYR A 93 -1.80 11.40 -13.23
CA TYR A 93 -3.06 11.39 -13.99
C TYR A 93 -2.99 12.18 -15.31
N THR A 94 -1.80 12.57 -15.76
CA THR A 94 -1.60 13.22 -17.06
C THR A 94 -1.64 12.19 -18.21
N GLU A 95 -1.82 12.67 -19.43
CA GLU A 95 -1.82 11.83 -20.65
C GLU A 95 -0.49 11.11 -20.92
N LYS A 96 0.60 11.52 -20.24
CA LYS A 96 1.94 10.91 -20.37
C LYS A 96 2.13 9.69 -19.47
N SER A 97 1.22 9.47 -18.52
CA SER A 97 1.36 8.39 -17.55
C SER A 97 1.19 7.03 -18.22
N ASN A 98 2.06 6.10 -17.81
CA ASN A 98 1.96 4.68 -18.16
C ASN A 98 1.15 3.87 -17.12
N ALA A 99 0.35 4.54 -16.28
CA ALA A 99 -0.51 3.86 -15.32
C ALA A 99 -1.48 2.93 -16.05
N SER A 100 -1.52 1.68 -15.59
CA SER A 100 -2.44 0.67 -16.09
C SER A 100 -2.88 -0.25 -14.95
N PRO A 101 -3.97 -1.01 -15.13
CA PRO A 101 -4.36 -2.06 -14.20
C PRO A 101 -3.21 -3.02 -13.85
N GLU A 102 -2.40 -3.40 -14.84
CA GLU A 102 -1.24 -4.28 -14.67
C GLU A 102 -0.17 -3.67 -13.77
N VAL A 103 0.00 -2.34 -13.80
CA VAL A 103 0.87 -1.63 -12.85
C VAL A 103 0.29 -1.71 -11.42
N GLY A 104 -1.03 -1.60 -11.28
CA GLY A 104 -1.73 -1.81 -10.00
C GLY A 104 -1.57 -3.22 -9.44
N GLU A 105 -1.60 -4.24 -10.29
CA GLU A 105 -1.33 -5.63 -9.89
C GLU A 105 0.13 -5.86 -9.52
N LEU A 106 1.05 -5.22 -10.24
CA LEU A 106 2.48 -5.32 -9.98
C LEU A 106 2.84 -4.74 -8.61
N ILE A 107 2.28 -3.59 -8.23
CA ILE A 107 2.55 -3.01 -6.90
C ILE A 107 2.06 -3.94 -5.77
N ILE A 108 0.89 -4.57 -5.92
CA ILE A 108 0.40 -5.58 -4.96
C ILE A 108 1.39 -6.76 -4.86
N SER A 109 1.86 -7.26 -6.00
CA SER A 109 2.82 -8.36 -6.04
C SER A 109 4.13 -8.00 -5.32
N LEU A 110 4.66 -6.80 -5.54
CA LEU A 110 5.89 -6.33 -4.90
C LEU A 110 5.73 -6.17 -3.39
N TYR A 111 4.59 -5.63 -2.92
CA TYR A 111 4.29 -5.55 -1.49
C TYR A 111 4.27 -6.91 -0.81
N LYS A 112 3.65 -7.91 -1.45
CA LYS A 112 3.60 -9.29 -0.95
C LYS A 112 4.98 -9.93 -0.91
N GLN A 113 5.78 -9.77 -1.96
CA GLN A 113 7.16 -10.27 -2.01
C GLN A 113 8.03 -9.64 -0.93
N GLU A 114 7.84 -8.35 -0.66
CA GLU A 114 8.56 -7.65 0.39
C GLU A 114 8.03 -7.97 1.79
N ARG A 115 6.85 -8.59 1.95
CA ARG A 115 6.16 -8.76 3.24
C ARG A 115 5.85 -7.42 3.91
N LEU A 116 5.37 -6.47 3.12
CA LEU A 116 4.87 -5.17 3.58
C LEU A 116 3.40 -5.29 4.04
N ASP A 117 3.09 -6.33 4.82
CA ASP A 117 1.71 -6.71 5.17
C ASP A 117 0.98 -5.60 5.92
N ALA A 118 1.69 -4.89 6.81
CA ALA A 118 1.15 -3.75 7.55
C ALA A 118 0.68 -2.59 6.66
N ASN A 119 1.27 -2.42 5.48
CA ASN A 119 0.98 -1.32 4.56
C ASN A 119 0.27 -1.81 3.29
N LEU A 120 -0.13 -3.09 3.22
CA LEU A 120 -0.69 -3.70 2.02
C LEU A 120 -2.00 -3.04 1.55
N GLY A 121 -2.74 -2.41 2.47
CA GLY A 121 -3.93 -1.63 2.15
C GLY A 121 -3.67 -0.46 1.19
N VAL A 122 -2.46 0.12 1.23
CA VAL A 122 -2.02 1.19 0.30
C VAL A 122 -1.88 0.64 -1.12
N ALA A 123 -1.25 -0.53 -1.29
CA ALA A 123 -1.13 -1.16 -2.60
C ALA A 123 -2.51 -1.50 -3.20
N TYR A 124 -3.44 -1.97 -2.37
CA TYR A 124 -4.82 -2.21 -2.79
C TYR A 124 -5.56 -0.92 -3.14
N GLN A 125 -5.34 0.19 -2.43
CA GLN A 125 -5.91 1.48 -2.78
C GLN A 125 -5.46 1.92 -4.18
N TYR A 126 -4.16 1.86 -4.46
CA TYR A 126 -3.60 2.16 -5.78
C TYR A 126 -4.22 1.31 -6.89
N ALA A 127 -4.37 0.00 -6.64
CA ALA A 127 -5.04 -0.90 -7.58
C ALA A 127 -6.51 -0.49 -7.79
N ALA A 128 -7.26 -0.23 -6.73
CA ALA A 128 -8.65 0.18 -6.80
C ALA A 128 -8.82 1.46 -7.63
N GLU A 129 -7.97 2.45 -7.38
CA GLU A 129 -7.98 3.74 -8.08
C GLU A 129 -7.61 3.61 -9.55
N VAL A 130 -6.59 2.81 -9.91
CA VAL A 130 -6.24 2.63 -11.31
C VAL A 130 -7.33 1.88 -12.06
N TYR A 131 -7.89 0.80 -11.51
CA TYR A 131 -9.03 0.10 -12.12
C TYR A 131 -10.25 1.02 -12.28
N SER A 132 -10.56 1.82 -11.26
CA SER A 132 -11.62 2.85 -11.32
C SER A 132 -11.36 3.85 -12.44
N SER A 133 -10.11 4.30 -12.60
CA SER A 133 -9.70 5.24 -13.65
C SER A 133 -9.85 4.72 -15.06
N PHE A 134 -9.86 3.40 -15.25
CA PHE A 134 -10.18 2.73 -16.51
C PHE A 134 -11.66 2.32 -16.64
N GLY A 135 -12.51 2.65 -15.66
CA GLY A 135 -13.93 2.29 -15.64
C GLY A 135 -14.19 0.79 -15.39
N MET A 136 -13.22 0.08 -14.85
CA MET A 136 -13.29 -1.35 -14.54
C MET A 136 -13.93 -1.54 -13.17
N ARG A 137 -15.27 -1.61 -13.17
CA ARG A 137 -16.11 -1.55 -11.97
C ARG A 137 -15.77 -2.61 -10.92
N TRP A 138 -15.67 -3.87 -11.34
CA TRP A 138 -15.66 -5.00 -10.40
C TRP A 138 -14.30 -5.14 -9.72
N GLU A 139 -13.24 -4.89 -10.45
CA GLU A 139 -11.87 -4.88 -9.96
C GLU A 139 -11.64 -3.69 -9.04
N ALA A 140 -12.18 -2.51 -9.37
CA ALA A 140 -12.18 -1.35 -8.47
C ALA A 140 -12.85 -1.69 -7.13
N ILE A 141 -14.03 -2.33 -7.16
CA ILE A 141 -14.73 -2.76 -5.93
C ILE A 141 -13.91 -3.80 -5.15
N LYS A 142 -13.36 -4.82 -5.85
CA LYS A 142 -12.55 -5.87 -5.23
C LYS A 142 -11.40 -5.26 -4.44
N TYR A 143 -10.61 -4.40 -5.09
CA TYR A 143 -9.44 -3.81 -4.45
C TYR A 143 -9.78 -2.76 -3.42
N ALA A 144 -10.86 -1.99 -3.61
CA ALA A 144 -11.35 -1.08 -2.59
C ALA A 144 -11.73 -1.84 -1.30
N LYS A 145 -12.42 -3.00 -1.41
CA LYS A 145 -12.74 -3.83 -0.24
C LYS A 145 -11.50 -4.38 0.47
N LEU A 146 -10.53 -4.89 -0.30
CA LEU A 146 -9.26 -5.37 0.25
C LEU A 146 -8.45 -4.25 0.91
N SER A 147 -8.49 -3.04 0.34
CA SER A 147 -7.87 -1.85 0.93
C SER A 147 -8.52 -1.51 2.26
N VAL A 148 -9.85 -1.47 2.34
CA VAL A 148 -10.58 -1.24 3.60
C VAL A 148 -10.18 -2.26 4.67
N GLU A 149 -10.19 -3.55 4.33
CA GLU A 149 -9.88 -4.63 5.27
C GLU A 149 -8.49 -4.44 5.90
N MET A 150 -7.48 -4.14 5.09
CA MET A 150 -6.11 -3.98 5.58
C MET A 150 -5.89 -2.61 6.23
N SER A 151 -6.40 -1.53 5.65
CA SER A 151 -6.13 -0.16 6.12
C SER A 151 -6.83 0.18 7.44
N MET A 152 -7.90 -0.55 7.79
CA MET A 152 -8.49 -0.41 9.12
C MET A 152 -7.57 -0.93 10.24
N LEU A 153 -6.61 -1.81 9.93
CA LEU A 153 -5.70 -2.41 10.90
C LEU A 153 -4.53 -1.48 11.27
N ASP A 154 -4.09 -0.63 10.33
CA ASP A 154 -2.91 0.24 10.46
C ASP A 154 -3.23 1.75 10.56
N LYS A 155 -4.29 2.24 9.90
CA LYS A 155 -4.69 3.66 9.95
C LYS A 155 -5.89 3.90 10.87
N GLY A 156 -6.71 2.87 11.05
CA GLY A 156 -7.88 2.90 11.93
C GLY A 156 -9.21 3.12 11.21
N TRP A 157 -10.30 2.86 11.93
CA TRP A 157 -11.63 2.70 11.33
C TRP A 157 -12.22 3.96 10.69
N HIS A 158 -11.74 5.13 11.11
CA HIS A 158 -12.24 6.43 10.67
C HIS A 158 -11.24 7.20 9.80
N ASP A 159 -10.16 6.54 9.38
CA ASP A 159 -9.16 7.13 8.50
C ASP A 159 -9.80 7.58 7.17
N THR A 160 -9.28 8.67 6.59
CA THR A 160 -9.85 9.26 5.38
C THR A 160 -9.76 8.33 4.18
N ASP A 161 -8.67 7.56 4.06
CA ASP A 161 -8.48 6.62 2.96
C ASP A 161 -9.40 5.41 3.13
N VAL A 162 -9.55 4.91 4.36
CA VAL A 162 -10.51 3.85 4.69
C VAL A 162 -11.93 4.26 4.28
N VAL A 163 -12.36 5.46 4.67
CA VAL A 163 -13.71 5.98 4.32
C VAL A 163 -13.84 6.20 2.81
N SER A 164 -12.79 6.68 2.14
CA SER A 164 -12.76 6.86 0.68
C SER A 164 -12.95 5.51 -0.04
N MET A 165 -12.23 4.48 0.38
CA MET A 165 -12.31 3.14 -0.20
C MET A 165 -13.65 2.45 0.11
N GLN A 166 -14.26 2.69 1.28
CA GLN A 166 -15.62 2.22 1.55
C GLN A 166 -16.64 2.82 0.57
N LYS A 167 -16.53 4.12 0.28
CA LYS A 167 -17.39 4.79 -0.71
C LYS A 167 -17.15 4.24 -2.12
N MET A 168 -15.89 4.05 -2.52
CA MET A 168 -15.55 3.44 -3.81
C MET A 168 -16.08 2.00 -3.92
N ALA A 169 -15.98 1.20 -2.86
CA ALA A 169 -16.50 -0.16 -2.85
C ALA A 169 -18.03 -0.23 -2.99
N ALA A 170 -18.75 0.79 -2.49
CA ALA A 170 -20.20 0.89 -2.62
C ALA A 170 -20.65 1.40 -4.00
N ALA A 171 -20.00 2.45 -4.50
CA ALA A 171 -20.33 3.11 -5.76
C ALA A 171 -19.06 3.67 -6.44
N PRO A 172 -18.29 2.82 -7.16
CA PRO A 172 -17.03 3.25 -7.78
C PRO A 172 -17.23 4.35 -8.82
N GLU A 173 -18.41 4.43 -9.45
CA GLU A 173 -18.79 5.47 -10.41
C GLU A 173 -18.84 6.88 -9.83
N LEU A 174 -19.00 6.98 -8.50
CA LEU A 174 -19.00 8.24 -7.76
C LEU A 174 -17.62 8.58 -7.17
N SER A 175 -16.64 7.69 -7.35
CA SER A 175 -15.28 7.93 -6.87
C SER A 175 -14.57 8.97 -7.76
N TRP A 176 -13.63 9.69 -7.16
CA TRP A 176 -12.90 10.75 -7.84
C TRP A 176 -12.13 10.27 -9.07
N SER A 177 -11.70 9.01 -9.08
CA SER A 177 -10.86 8.44 -10.14
C SER A 177 -11.69 7.88 -11.30
N TRP A 178 -13.01 7.69 -11.16
CA TRP A 178 -13.82 6.97 -12.14
C TRP A 178 -13.65 7.49 -13.57
N LYS A 179 -13.24 6.59 -14.47
CA LYS A 179 -13.00 6.85 -15.90
C LYS A 179 -12.07 8.05 -16.20
N LYS A 180 -11.28 8.54 -15.23
CA LYS A 180 -10.35 9.66 -15.47
C LYS A 180 -9.32 9.40 -16.57
N ARG A 181 -8.97 8.13 -16.83
CA ARG A 181 -8.03 7.72 -17.88
C ARG A 181 -8.74 7.27 -19.16
N VAL A 182 -10.07 7.32 -19.21
CA VAL A 182 -10.91 6.94 -20.35
C VAL A 182 -11.62 8.19 -20.89
N GLY A 183 -10.86 9.05 -21.58
CA GLY A 183 -11.38 10.22 -22.30
C GLY A 183 -10.40 11.40 -22.28
N GLN A 184 -9.52 11.57 -23.28
CA GLN A 184 -9.85 12.13 -24.59
C GLN A 184 -9.60 11.19 -25.79
N LYS A 185 -10.50 10.24 -26.06
CA LYS A 185 -10.63 9.67 -27.42
C LYS A 185 -12.00 10.02 -27.99
N GLY A 186 -11.99 11.11 -28.78
CA GLY A 186 -12.92 11.45 -29.86
C GLY A 186 -14.39 11.12 -29.65
N CYS A 187 -15.16 12.12 -29.20
CA CYS A 187 -16.55 12.23 -29.66
C CYS A 187 -16.49 12.61 -31.15
N GLY A 188 -16.28 11.60 -32.01
CA GLY A 188 -16.38 11.72 -33.45
C GLY A 188 -17.83 11.92 -33.83
N CYS A 189 -18.33 13.15 -33.69
CA CYS A 189 -19.59 13.57 -34.27
C CYS A 189 -19.46 13.54 -35.79
N GLY A 190 -19.69 12.39 -36.40
CA GLY A 190 -19.97 12.29 -37.81
C GLY A 190 -21.24 13.08 -38.10
N ARG A 191 -21.09 14.28 -38.66
CA ARG A 191 -22.14 14.92 -39.45
C ARG A 191 -21.75 14.80 -40.91
N GLY A 192 -22.10 13.67 -41.50
CA GLY A 192 -22.42 13.60 -42.91
C GLY A 192 -23.91 13.84 -43.05
N HIS A 193 -24.29 14.93 -43.71
CA HIS A 193 -25.37 15.09 -44.69
C HIS A 193 -25.39 16.55 -45.13
#